data_AF-A0A938M6W0-F1
#
_entry.id   AF-A0A938M6W0-F1
#
_cell.length_a   1.000
_cell.length_b   1.000
_cell.length_c   1.000
_cell.angle_alpha   90.00
_cell.angle_beta   90.00
_cell.angle_gamma   90.00
#
_symmetry.space_group_name_H-M   'P 1'
#
loop_
_entity.id
_entity.type
_entity.pdbx_description
1 polymer ?
#
loop_
_entity_poly.entity_id
_entity_poly.type
_entity_poly.pdbx_seq_one_letter_code
_entity_poly.pdbx_strand_id
1 'polypeptide(L)'
;MARRAERRANELDGKTWTKHSISIWSDIRKSREEVQLGHPAIFPVQLAQRLIECFTREGDLVVLDPFVGVGTTVIAAEQMGKVGIGIEISPMFVELAEKRLAQGDLFGAKTPQSRIHCDDARNLLKYVSPSSVDMVITSPPYWDILTQKRTADYKPVRHYGDAEADLGKIQDYEEFLGALGEIFRLVFQTLKPGKYCTVVVMDLRKKDKFFPFHSDLAQKLSSEVGFIFDDMIIWDRRHEYNNMRPLGYPHVFRINKAHEFILILKKPSA
;
A
#
# COMPACT_ATOMS: atom_id res chain seq x y z
N MET A 1 28.31 -33.00 8.98
CA MET A 1 27.26 -32.21 8.28
C MET A 1 27.25 -30.82 8.88
N ALA A 2 27.61 -29.80 8.11
CA ALA A 2 27.55 -28.41 8.58
C ALA A 2 26.09 -28.05 8.87
N ARG A 3 25.80 -27.67 10.11
CA ARG A 3 24.48 -27.16 10.53
C ARG A 3 24.21 -25.93 9.65
N ARG A 4 23.26 -26.03 8.72
CA ARG A 4 22.83 -24.91 7.87
C ARG A 4 22.48 -23.77 8.83
N ALA A 5 23.24 -22.69 8.84
CA ALA A 5 22.97 -21.56 9.72
C ALA A 5 21.50 -21.16 9.54
N GLU A 6 20.72 -21.21 10.62
CA GLU A 6 19.29 -20.92 10.58
C GLU A 6 19.12 -19.47 10.10
N ARG A 7 18.59 -19.32 8.89
CA ARG A 7 18.54 -18.02 8.22
C ARG A 7 17.44 -17.18 8.87
N ARG A 8 17.82 -16.21 9.72
CA ARG A 8 16.89 -15.28 10.41
C ARG A 8 15.84 -14.72 9.45
N ALA A 9 14.60 -14.55 9.93
CA ALA A 9 13.51 -13.98 9.13
C ALA A 9 13.75 -12.51 8.74
N ASN A 10 14.29 -11.74 9.69
CA ASN A 10 14.65 -10.32 9.61
C ASN A 10 15.66 -9.98 10.73
N GLU A 11 16.03 -8.71 10.87
CA GLU A 11 17.04 -8.25 11.84
C GLU A 11 16.48 -7.78 13.19
N LEU A 12 15.16 -7.86 13.40
CA LEU A 12 14.51 -7.39 14.63
C LEU A 12 15.07 -8.06 15.89
N ASP A 13 15.22 -7.28 16.96
CA ASP A 13 15.42 -7.84 18.30
C ASP A 13 14.11 -8.43 18.87
N GLY A 14 14.20 -9.22 19.94
CA GLY A 14 13.02 -9.91 20.50
C GLY A 14 11.93 -8.96 21.01
N LYS A 15 12.31 -7.77 21.49
CA LYS A 15 11.37 -6.77 22.00
C LYS A 15 10.56 -6.16 20.86
N THR A 16 11.26 -5.77 19.79
CA THR A 16 10.68 -5.14 18.60
C THR A 16 9.86 -6.17 17.82
N TRP A 17 10.34 -7.40 17.71
CA TRP A 17 9.58 -8.53 17.16
C TRP A 17 8.23 -8.68 17.87
N THR A 18 8.24 -8.81 19.20
CA THR A 18 7.02 -8.98 20.00
C THR A 18 6.06 -7.81 19.84
N LYS A 19 6.60 -6.58 19.74
CA LYS A 19 5.78 -5.38 19.50
C LYS A 19 5.14 -5.41 18.11
N HIS A 20 5.88 -5.78 17.06
CA HIS A 20 5.40 -5.76 15.68
C HIS A 20 4.48 -6.93 15.36
N SER A 21 4.58 -8.05 16.08
CA SER A 21 3.68 -9.20 15.93
C SER A 21 2.29 -9.01 16.54
N ILE A 22 2.00 -7.87 17.17
CA ILE A 22 0.65 -7.56 17.67
C ILE A 22 -0.25 -7.23 16.47
N SER A 23 -1.38 -7.92 16.35
CA SER A 23 -2.29 -7.82 15.21
C SER A 23 -2.97 -6.46 15.03
N ILE A 24 -2.87 -5.57 16.03
CA ILE A 24 -3.42 -4.21 15.98
C ILE A 24 -2.28 -3.20 16.16
N TRP A 25 -2.01 -2.42 15.13
CA TRP A 25 -1.02 -1.34 15.17
C TRP A 25 -1.70 -0.01 15.44
N SER A 26 -1.55 0.50 16.66
CA SER A 26 -2.19 1.74 17.11
C SER A 26 -1.19 2.84 17.43
N ASP A 27 0.11 2.64 17.20
CA ASP A 27 1.19 3.59 17.52
C ASP A 27 1.76 4.31 16.28
N ILE A 28 1.30 3.95 15.08
CA ILE A 28 1.75 4.56 13.82
C ILE A 28 0.98 5.85 13.55
N ARG A 29 1.68 6.93 13.22
CA ARG A 29 1.13 8.28 13.02
C ARG A 29 1.65 8.91 11.74
N LYS A 30 0.85 9.77 11.12
CA LYS A 30 1.32 10.67 10.06
C LYS A 30 2.13 11.82 10.64
N SER A 31 3.22 12.17 9.96
CA SER A 31 3.98 13.39 10.23
C SER A 31 3.18 14.63 9.82
N ARG A 32 3.60 15.81 10.32
CA ARG A 32 2.96 17.09 9.94
C ARG A 32 3.06 17.35 8.44
N GLU A 33 4.20 17.01 7.84
CA GLU A 33 4.44 17.14 6.41
C GLU A 33 3.48 16.26 5.61
N GLU A 34 3.32 14.99 6.00
CA GLU A 34 2.41 14.06 5.34
C GLU A 34 0.95 14.55 5.39
N VAL A 35 0.51 15.10 6.52
CA VAL A 35 -0.82 15.69 6.64
C VAL A 35 -0.99 16.89 5.69
N GLN A 36 0.05 17.69 5.49
CA GLN A 36 0.04 18.89 4.63
C GLN A 36 0.07 18.60 3.13
N LEU A 37 0.54 17.42 2.70
CA LEU A 37 0.49 16.99 1.29
C LEU A 37 -0.93 16.99 0.72
N GLY A 38 -1.95 16.97 1.59
CA GLY A 38 -3.33 17.09 1.18
C GLY A 38 -3.86 15.89 0.41
N HIS A 39 -3.08 14.82 0.22
CA HIS A 39 -3.50 13.59 -0.43
C HIS A 39 -4.35 12.75 0.54
N PRO A 40 -5.65 12.52 0.23
CA PRO A 40 -6.62 11.97 1.17
C PRO A 40 -6.35 10.53 1.62
N ALA A 41 -5.57 9.76 0.84
CA ALA A 41 -5.41 8.31 1.01
C ALA A 41 -3.94 7.87 1.13
N ILE A 42 -3.06 8.69 1.72
CA ILE A 42 -1.68 8.24 2.00
C ILE A 42 -1.63 7.46 3.31
N PHE A 43 -0.89 6.35 3.33
CA PHE A 43 -0.33 5.80 4.57
C PHE A 43 1.02 6.51 4.88
N PRO A 44 1.48 6.50 6.15
CA PRO A 44 2.70 7.18 6.54
C PRO A 44 3.96 6.38 6.22
N VAL A 45 5.08 7.06 6.05
CA VAL A 45 6.42 6.48 5.86
C VAL A 45 6.76 5.51 7.00
N GLN A 46 6.37 5.86 8.23
CA GLN A 46 6.55 5.00 9.40
C GLN A 46 5.88 3.62 9.23
N LEU A 47 4.73 3.54 8.55
CA LEU A 47 4.07 2.27 8.28
C LEU A 47 4.90 1.43 7.31
N ALA A 48 5.32 2.03 6.20
CA ALA A 48 6.14 1.36 5.20
C ALA A 48 7.47 0.87 5.79
N GLN A 49 8.14 1.70 6.59
CA GLN A 49 9.39 1.33 7.28
C GLN A 49 9.20 0.09 8.15
N ARG A 50 8.17 0.07 9.00
CA ARG A 50 7.88 -1.09 9.85
C ARG A 50 7.64 -2.36 9.03
N LEU A 51 6.89 -2.25 7.92
CA LEU A 51 6.65 -3.38 7.04
C LEU A 51 7.96 -3.88 6.41
N ILE A 52 8.85 -2.97 5.98
CA ILE A 52 10.19 -3.31 5.48
C ILE A 52 10.99 -4.04 6.56
N GLU A 53 11.03 -3.54 7.78
CA GLU A 53 11.74 -4.19 8.90
C GLU A 53 11.21 -5.60 9.19
N CYS A 54 9.90 -5.80 9.09
CA CYS A 54 9.27 -7.09 9.38
C CYS A 54 9.51 -8.13 8.29
N PHE A 55 9.46 -7.73 7.02
CA PHE A 55 9.37 -8.66 5.88
C PHE A 55 10.58 -8.66 4.95
N THR A 56 11.64 -7.92 5.29
CA THR A 56 12.91 -7.93 4.56
C THR A 56 14.10 -8.27 5.45
N ARG A 57 15.21 -8.61 4.80
CA ARG A 57 16.53 -8.85 5.41
C ARG A 57 17.53 -7.82 4.90
N GLU A 58 18.73 -7.81 5.46
CA GLU A 58 19.80 -6.91 5.02
C GLU A 58 20.12 -7.05 3.52
N GLY A 59 20.13 -8.30 3.00
CA GLY A 59 20.38 -8.58 1.58
C GLY A 59 19.18 -8.37 0.64
N ASP A 60 18.02 -7.96 1.16
CA ASP A 60 16.83 -7.68 0.36
C ASP A 60 16.82 -6.19 -0.01
N LEU A 61 16.92 -5.86 -1.28
CA LEU A 61 17.28 -4.51 -1.70
C LEU A 61 16.17 -3.78 -2.45
N VAL A 62 15.20 -4.50 -3.03
CA VAL A 62 14.23 -3.90 -3.95
C VAL A 62 12.82 -3.93 -3.37
N VAL A 63 12.23 -2.75 -3.17
CA VAL A 63 10.85 -2.56 -2.72
C VAL A 63 10.02 -1.97 -3.88
N LEU A 64 8.89 -2.59 -4.19
CA LEU A 64 7.98 -2.15 -5.26
C LEU A 64 6.69 -1.55 -4.69
N ASP A 65 6.21 -0.48 -5.33
CA ASP A 65 4.85 0.03 -5.20
C ASP A 65 4.23 0.25 -6.59
N PRO A 66 3.29 -0.60 -7.06
CA PRO A 66 2.64 -0.42 -8.35
C PRO A 66 1.62 0.75 -8.38
N PHE A 67 1.35 1.40 -7.25
CA PHE A 67 0.41 2.52 -7.11
C PHE A 67 1.01 3.60 -6.20
N VAL A 68 2.21 4.07 -6.56
CA VAL A 68 3.10 4.79 -5.62
C VAL A 68 2.54 6.13 -5.13
N GLY A 69 1.60 6.73 -5.87
CA GLY A 69 1.01 8.01 -5.52
C GLY A 69 2.09 9.06 -5.27
N VAL A 70 2.09 9.63 -4.07
CA VAL A 70 3.03 10.70 -3.67
C VAL A 70 4.37 10.19 -3.11
N GLY A 71 4.71 8.90 -3.27
CA GLY A 71 6.06 8.41 -3.02
C GLY A 71 6.33 7.74 -1.67
N THR A 72 5.34 7.53 -0.80
CA THR A 72 5.58 7.06 0.59
C THR A 72 6.45 5.80 0.65
N THR A 73 6.12 4.76 -0.12
CA THR A 73 6.86 3.48 -0.12
C THR A 73 8.29 3.66 -0.57
N VAL A 74 8.51 4.42 -1.66
CA VAL A 74 9.83 4.61 -2.26
C VAL A 74 10.73 5.44 -1.33
N ILE A 75 10.17 6.47 -0.69
CA ILE A 75 10.88 7.28 0.33
C ILE A 75 11.26 6.41 1.53
N ALA A 76 10.35 5.57 2.02
CA ALA A 76 10.62 4.66 3.13
C ALA A 76 11.75 3.67 2.79
N ALA A 77 11.73 3.11 1.58
CA ALA A 77 12.78 2.21 1.11
C ALA A 77 14.15 2.92 1.06
N GLU A 78 14.19 4.12 0.50
CA GLU A 78 15.40 4.93 0.40
C GLU A 78 16.00 5.26 1.78
N GLN A 79 15.15 5.69 2.73
CA GLN A 79 15.56 5.97 4.12
C GLN A 79 16.10 4.73 4.86
N MET A 80 15.74 3.54 4.39
CA MET A 80 16.21 2.26 4.92
C MET A 80 17.36 1.65 4.12
N GLY A 81 17.98 2.42 3.22
CA GLY A 81 19.10 1.96 2.40
C GLY A 81 18.72 0.96 1.31
N LYS A 82 17.44 0.93 0.91
CA LYS A 82 16.90 0.07 -0.15
C LYS A 82 16.52 0.89 -1.38
N VAL A 83 16.34 0.23 -2.51
CA VAL A 83 15.87 0.82 -3.76
C VAL A 83 14.36 0.67 -3.86
N GLY A 84 13.65 1.79 -3.95
CA GLY A 84 12.22 1.81 -4.23
C GLY A 84 11.94 1.94 -5.72
N ILE A 85 11.00 1.14 -6.24
CA ILE A 85 10.46 1.30 -7.59
C ILE A 85 8.97 1.62 -7.47
N GLY A 86 8.53 2.72 -8.07
CA GLY A 86 7.15 3.17 -8.05
C GLY A 86 6.56 3.29 -9.45
N ILE A 87 5.30 2.86 -9.64
CA ILE A 87 4.51 3.16 -10.84
C ILE A 87 3.34 4.05 -10.45
N GLU A 88 3.10 5.13 -11.19
CA GLU A 88 1.98 6.05 -10.95
C GLU A 88 1.47 6.63 -12.27
N ILE A 89 0.16 6.57 -12.48
CA ILE A 89 -0.47 7.02 -13.72
C ILE A 89 -0.60 8.54 -13.79
N SER A 90 -0.72 9.21 -12.65
CA SER A 90 -0.90 10.66 -12.54
C SER A 90 0.44 11.41 -12.62
N PRO A 91 0.71 12.18 -13.69
CA PRO A 91 1.96 12.94 -13.81
C PRO A 91 2.16 13.93 -12.66
N MET A 92 1.06 14.50 -12.14
CA MET A 92 1.09 15.42 -11.00
C MET A 92 1.61 14.74 -9.73
N PHE A 93 1.26 13.47 -9.49
CA PHE A 93 1.79 12.75 -8.33
C PHE A 93 3.20 12.24 -8.52
N VAL A 94 3.55 11.86 -9.74
CA VAL A 94 4.95 11.56 -10.08
C VAL A 94 5.82 12.78 -9.75
N GLU A 95 5.46 13.97 -10.22
CA GLU A 95 6.22 15.19 -9.92
C GLU A 95 6.32 15.47 -8.41
N LEU A 96 5.23 15.30 -7.67
CA LEU A 96 5.23 15.49 -6.21
C LEU A 96 6.11 14.45 -5.51
N ALA A 97 6.04 13.19 -5.93
CA ALA A 97 6.82 12.10 -5.36
C ALA A 97 8.32 12.27 -5.65
N GLU A 98 8.70 12.67 -6.86
CA GLU A 98 10.08 12.98 -7.25
C GLU A 98 10.63 14.16 -6.45
N LYS A 99 9.84 15.23 -6.24
CA LYS A 99 10.25 16.36 -5.38
C LYS A 99 10.53 15.91 -3.94
N ARG A 100 9.68 15.06 -3.39
CA ARG A 100 9.87 14.52 -2.02
C ARG A 100 11.11 13.63 -1.93
N LEU A 101 11.33 12.80 -2.94
CA LEU A 101 12.52 11.94 -3.03
C LEU A 101 13.80 12.79 -3.08
N ALA A 102 13.84 13.81 -3.93
CA ALA A 102 14.98 14.72 -4.08
C ALA A 102 15.30 15.54 -2.81
N GLN A 103 14.30 15.82 -1.97
CA GLN A 103 14.53 16.52 -0.69
C GLN A 103 15.30 15.66 0.32
N GLY A 104 15.20 14.33 0.25
CA GLY A 104 15.98 13.42 1.10
C GLY A 104 17.49 13.45 0.81
N ASP A 105 17.86 13.77 -0.43
CA ASP A 105 19.25 13.79 -0.92
C ASP A 105 20.08 14.97 -0.35
N LEU A 106 19.41 16.03 0.12
CA LEU A 106 20.06 17.24 0.66
C LEU A 106 20.87 17.01 1.97
N PHE A 107 20.72 15.85 2.62
CA PHE A 107 21.40 15.53 3.89
C PHE A 107 22.57 14.54 3.77
N GLY A 108 23.07 14.26 2.56
CA GLY A 108 24.45 13.79 2.38
C GLY A 108 24.72 12.28 2.37
N ALA A 109 23.77 11.44 1.92
CA ALA A 109 24.02 10.02 1.67
C ALA A 109 23.91 9.67 0.16
N LYS A 110 25.03 9.40 -0.52
CA LYS A 110 25.04 8.85 -1.90
C LYS A 110 24.77 7.33 -1.88
N THR A 111 23.99 6.69 -2.76
CA THR A 111 22.85 7.11 -3.60
C THR A 111 21.92 5.89 -3.72
N PRO A 112 20.77 5.86 -3.03
CA PRO A 112 19.71 4.92 -3.36
C PRO A 112 19.13 5.29 -4.74
N GLN A 113 19.01 4.30 -5.63
CA GLN A 113 18.60 4.51 -7.03
C GLN A 113 17.09 4.32 -7.19
N SER A 114 16.34 4.93 -6.28
CA SER A 114 14.88 4.88 -6.30
C SER A 114 14.34 5.52 -7.57
N ARG A 115 13.30 4.91 -8.17
CA ARG A 115 12.75 5.33 -9.47
C ARG A 115 11.24 5.37 -9.40
N ILE A 116 10.68 6.37 -10.05
CA ILE A 116 9.24 6.50 -10.24
C ILE A 116 8.98 6.56 -11.74
N HIS A 117 8.04 5.76 -12.22
CA HIS A 117 7.66 5.69 -13.62
C HIS A 117 6.23 6.21 -13.80
N CYS A 118 6.08 7.22 -14.66
CA CYS A 118 4.78 7.72 -15.07
C CYS A 118 4.19 6.82 -16.17
N ASP A 119 3.50 5.75 -15.77
CA ASP A 119 2.81 4.83 -16.67
C ASP A 119 1.68 4.13 -15.88
N ASP A 120 0.84 3.38 -16.59
CA ASP A 120 -0.14 2.50 -16.00
C ASP A 120 0.50 1.27 -15.35
N ALA A 121 0.00 0.86 -14.19
CA ALA A 121 0.48 -0.35 -13.50
C ALA A 121 0.33 -1.64 -14.33
N ARG A 122 -0.57 -1.68 -15.32
CA ARG A 122 -0.67 -2.77 -16.32
C ARG A 122 0.57 -2.90 -17.20
N ASN A 123 1.40 -1.87 -17.25
CA ASN A 123 2.67 -1.84 -17.97
C ASN A 123 3.88 -2.17 -17.08
N LEU A 124 3.68 -2.65 -15.85
CA LEU A 124 4.73 -2.90 -14.85
C LEU A 124 5.96 -3.64 -15.40
N LEU A 125 5.75 -4.67 -16.23
CA LEU A 125 6.84 -5.51 -16.76
C LEU A 125 7.76 -4.80 -17.77
N LYS A 126 7.39 -3.60 -18.26
CA LYS A 126 8.31 -2.76 -19.03
C LYS A 126 9.47 -2.24 -18.17
N TYR A 127 9.24 -2.08 -16.87
CA TYR A 127 10.16 -1.42 -15.94
C TYR A 127 10.77 -2.38 -14.93
N VAL A 128 10.05 -3.44 -14.57
CA VAL A 128 10.45 -4.36 -13.50
C VAL A 128 10.55 -5.77 -14.03
N SER A 129 11.74 -6.36 -13.89
CA SER A 129 12.01 -7.72 -14.35
C SER A 129 11.28 -8.76 -13.48
N PRO A 130 10.84 -9.90 -14.03
CA PRO A 130 10.35 -11.02 -13.24
C PRO A 130 11.35 -11.46 -12.17
N SER A 131 10.84 -11.87 -11.00
CA SER A 131 11.63 -12.35 -9.85
C SER A 131 12.80 -11.42 -9.44
N SER A 132 12.61 -10.11 -9.51
CA SER A 132 13.62 -9.10 -9.15
C SER A 132 13.31 -8.35 -7.86
N VAL A 133 12.05 -8.36 -7.41
CA VAL A 133 11.57 -7.59 -6.25
C VAL A 133 11.67 -8.43 -4.97
N ASP A 134 12.12 -7.81 -3.88
CA ASP A 134 12.25 -8.45 -2.56
C ASP A 134 11.04 -8.20 -1.65
N MET A 135 10.31 -7.10 -1.87
CA MET A 135 9.08 -6.79 -1.13
C MET A 135 8.18 -5.88 -1.95
N VAL A 136 6.86 -6.04 -1.80
CA VAL A 136 5.87 -5.10 -2.32
C VAL A 136 5.15 -4.47 -1.15
N ILE A 137 4.96 -3.15 -1.18
CA ILE A 137 4.10 -2.41 -0.25
C ILE A 137 3.27 -1.48 -1.10
N THR A 138 1.95 -1.52 -0.95
CA THR A 138 1.09 -0.67 -1.77
C THR A 138 -0.25 -0.40 -1.12
N SER A 139 -0.94 0.61 -1.62
CA SER A 139 -2.36 0.83 -1.38
C SER A 139 -3.02 1.10 -2.73
N PRO A 140 -3.86 0.18 -3.25
CA PRO A 140 -4.46 0.33 -4.56
C PRO A 140 -5.47 1.50 -4.56
N PRO A 141 -5.78 2.07 -5.75
CA PRO A 141 -6.86 3.04 -5.87
C PRO A 141 -8.17 2.42 -5.37
N TYR A 142 -9.01 3.23 -4.74
CA TYR A 142 -10.28 2.76 -4.22
C TYR A 142 -11.40 2.83 -5.27
N TRP A 143 -12.23 1.78 -5.30
CA TRP A 143 -13.32 1.61 -6.25
C TRP A 143 -14.35 2.75 -6.25
N ASP A 144 -14.43 3.49 -7.36
CA ASP A 144 -15.52 4.42 -7.65
C ASP A 144 -15.78 5.39 -6.49
N ILE A 145 -14.68 5.91 -5.91
CA ILE A 145 -14.70 6.97 -4.88
C ILE A 145 -14.76 8.36 -5.54
N LEU A 146 -14.33 8.48 -6.81
CA LEU A 146 -14.18 9.76 -7.52
C LEU A 146 -15.45 10.30 -8.15
N THR A 147 -16.45 9.46 -8.38
CA THR A 147 -17.75 9.87 -8.96
C THR A 147 -18.74 10.31 -7.88
N GLN A 148 -18.45 10.06 -6.61
CA GLN A 148 -19.39 10.32 -5.53
C GLN A 148 -19.20 11.73 -4.96
N LYS A 149 -20.26 12.54 -5.02
CA LYS A 149 -20.34 13.79 -4.26
C LYS A 149 -20.07 13.48 -2.79
N ARG A 150 -19.03 14.08 -2.20
CA ARG A 150 -18.74 14.01 -0.76
C ARG A 150 -19.84 14.74 0.02
N THR A 151 -20.98 14.09 0.24
CA THR A 151 -22.14 14.67 0.95
C THR A 151 -21.86 14.92 2.43
N ALA A 152 -20.90 14.21 3.03
CA ALA A 152 -20.57 14.37 4.45
C ALA A 152 -19.67 15.59 4.73
N ASP A 153 -18.80 16.01 3.81
CA ASP A 153 -17.70 16.93 4.14
C ASP A 153 -17.74 18.27 3.39
N TYR A 154 -18.69 18.47 2.45
CA TYR A 154 -18.74 19.64 1.55
C TYR A 154 -17.40 19.97 0.86
N LYS A 155 -16.47 19.02 0.80
CA LYS A 155 -15.18 19.19 0.13
C LYS A 155 -15.34 18.90 -1.37
N PRO A 156 -14.67 19.67 -2.25
CA PRO A 156 -14.75 19.46 -3.70
C PRO A 156 -14.36 18.03 -4.07
N VAL A 157 -14.98 17.52 -5.13
CA VAL A 157 -14.60 16.25 -5.77
C VAL A 157 -13.14 16.39 -6.19
N ARG A 158 -12.27 15.54 -5.65
CA ARG A 158 -10.84 15.58 -5.98
C ARG A 158 -10.64 14.68 -7.19
N HIS A 159 -10.51 15.25 -8.36
CA HIS A 159 -10.20 14.50 -9.58
C HIS A 159 -8.75 14.00 -9.51
N TYR A 160 -8.57 12.69 -9.48
CA TYR A 160 -7.26 12.06 -9.61
C TYR A 160 -6.89 11.92 -11.09
N GLY A 161 -6.74 13.06 -11.76
CA GLY A 161 -6.42 13.12 -13.19
C GLY A 161 -7.55 12.64 -14.10
N ASP A 162 -7.45 13.01 -15.38
CA ASP A 162 -8.45 12.67 -16.41
C ASP A 162 -8.12 11.38 -17.17
N ALA A 163 -7.13 10.61 -16.73
CA ALA A 163 -6.68 9.42 -17.45
C ALA A 163 -7.85 8.43 -17.67
N GLU A 164 -8.11 8.06 -18.93
CA GLU A 164 -9.16 7.09 -19.30
C GLU A 164 -8.92 5.71 -18.67
N ALA A 165 -7.67 5.43 -18.34
CA ALA A 165 -7.18 4.19 -17.77
C ALA A 165 -7.33 4.07 -16.23
N ASP A 166 -7.84 5.10 -15.54
CA ASP A 166 -7.96 5.11 -14.07
C ASP A 166 -8.94 4.03 -13.56
N LEU A 167 -8.43 3.08 -12.77
CA LEU A 167 -9.20 2.02 -12.12
C LEU A 167 -10.31 2.58 -11.21
N GLY A 168 -10.11 3.78 -10.67
CA GLY A 168 -11.09 4.47 -9.84
C GLY A 168 -12.37 4.86 -10.57
N LYS A 169 -12.43 4.75 -11.91
CA LYS A 169 -13.61 5.04 -12.75
C LYS A 169 -14.48 3.82 -13.05
N ILE A 170 -14.02 2.61 -12.75
CA ILE A 170 -14.77 1.37 -13.00
C ILE A 170 -16.02 1.35 -12.11
N GLN A 171 -17.21 1.24 -12.72
CA GLN A 171 -18.47 1.33 -12.00
C GLN A 171 -18.91 0.00 -11.37
N ASP A 172 -18.54 -1.13 -11.97
CA ASP A 172 -18.84 -2.45 -11.42
C ASP A 172 -17.75 -2.91 -10.44
N TYR A 173 -18.16 -3.54 -9.33
CA TYR A 173 -17.23 -3.93 -8.28
C TYR A 173 -16.39 -5.15 -8.66
N GLU A 174 -16.99 -6.13 -9.33
CA GLU A 174 -16.30 -7.34 -9.74
C GLU A 174 -15.34 -7.07 -10.90
N GLU A 175 -15.73 -6.19 -11.83
CA GLU A 175 -14.84 -5.68 -12.87
C GLU A 175 -13.63 -4.96 -12.28
N PHE A 176 -13.85 -4.14 -11.24
CA PHE A 176 -12.77 -3.47 -10.52
C PHE A 176 -11.82 -4.47 -9.82
N LEU A 177 -12.38 -5.47 -9.12
CA LEU A 177 -11.58 -6.54 -8.50
C LEU A 177 -10.81 -7.36 -9.55
N GLY A 178 -11.42 -7.61 -10.70
CA GLY A 178 -10.78 -8.25 -11.85
C GLY A 178 -9.58 -7.47 -12.34
N ALA A 179 -9.76 -6.16 -12.58
CA ALA A 179 -8.68 -5.29 -13.06
C ALA A 179 -7.52 -5.19 -12.05
N LEU A 180 -7.81 -5.14 -10.74
CA LEU A 180 -6.77 -5.25 -9.71
C LEU A 180 -6.05 -6.60 -9.77
N GLY A 181 -6.79 -7.70 -9.90
CA GLY A 181 -6.24 -9.05 -10.03
C GLY A 181 -5.24 -9.17 -11.20
N GLU A 182 -5.54 -8.56 -12.35
CA GLU A 182 -4.63 -8.52 -13.50
C GLU A 182 -3.29 -7.84 -13.16
N ILE A 183 -3.33 -6.69 -12.49
CA ILE A 183 -2.12 -5.97 -12.08
C ILE A 183 -1.36 -6.77 -11.03
N PHE A 184 -2.05 -7.33 -10.03
CA PHE A 184 -1.40 -8.15 -9.01
C PHE A 184 -0.79 -9.44 -9.59
N ARG A 185 -1.26 -9.93 -10.75
CA ARG A 185 -0.58 -11.01 -11.48
C ARG A 185 0.78 -10.57 -12.01
N LEU A 186 0.91 -9.34 -12.49
CA LEU A 186 2.20 -8.76 -12.88
C LEU A 186 3.11 -8.59 -11.65
N VAL A 187 2.55 -8.07 -10.55
CA VAL A 187 3.27 -7.94 -9.26
C VAL A 187 3.79 -9.29 -8.80
N PHE A 188 2.95 -10.33 -8.84
CA PHE A 188 3.33 -11.70 -8.51
C PHE A 188 4.49 -12.20 -9.35
N GLN A 189 4.53 -11.89 -10.65
CA GLN A 189 5.65 -12.26 -11.52
C GLN A 189 6.95 -11.54 -11.14
N THR A 190 6.89 -10.27 -10.77
CA THR A 190 8.09 -9.49 -10.37
C THR A 190 8.65 -9.89 -9.01
N LEU A 191 7.82 -10.39 -8.10
CA LEU A 191 8.20 -10.76 -6.74
C LEU A 191 9.04 -12.05 -6.73
N LYS A 192 10.14 -12.08 -5.97
CA LYS A 192 10.93 -13.30 -5.78
C LYS A 192 10.14 -14.37 -5.00
N PRO A 193 10.37 -15.67 -5.23
CA PRO A 193 9.76 -16.74 -4.43
C PRO A 193 10.01 -16.58 -2.93
N GLY A 194 9.01 -16.86 -2.11
CA GLY A 194 9.08 -16.76 -0.65
C GLY A 194 9.06 -15.33 -0.09
N LYS A 195 8.91 -14.30 -0.94
CA LYS A 195 8.82 -12.89 -0.54
C LYS A 195 7.39 -12.41 -0.35
N TYR A 196 7.26 -11.25 0.28
CA TYR A 196 5.99 -10.71 0.76
C TYR A 196 5.49 -9.55 -0.08
N CYS A 197 4.17 -9.49 -0.22
CA CYS A 197 3.41 -8.39 -0.77
C CYS A 197 2.42 -7.92 0.30
N THR A 198 2.53 -6.67 0.72
CA THR A 198 1.61 -6.07 1.69
C THR A 198 0.71 -5.06 1.01
N VAL A 199 -0.59 -5.16 1.28
CA VAL A 199 -1.61 -4.34 0.61
C VAL A 199 -2.47 -3.65 1.65
N VAL A 200 -2.42 -2.31 1.69
CA VAL A 200 -3.16 -1.48 2.63
C VAL A 200 -4.50 -1.07 2.02
N VAL A 201 -5.60 -1.51 2.62
CA VAL A 201 -6.96 -1.30 2.11
C VAL A 201 -7.95 -1.02 3.24
N MET A 202 -9.04 -0.34 2.91
CA MET A 202 -10.17 -0.09 3.79
C MET A 202 -11.45 -0.64 3.17
N ASP A 203 -12.32 -1.21 4.01
CA ASP A 203 -13.64 -1.63 3.56
C ASP A 203 -14.49 -0.46 3.09
N LEU A 204 -15.39 -0.74 2.16
CA LEU A 204 -16.21 0.27 1.49
C LEU A 204 -17.68 0.13 1.88
N ARG A 205 -18.40 1.25 1.87
CA ARG A 205 -19.86 1.26 2.07
C ARG A 205 -20.43 2.29 1.11
N LYS A 206 -21.34 1.84 0.23
CA LYS A 206 -22.06 2.72 -0.70
C LYS A 206 -23.54 2.57 -0.39
N LYS A 207 -24.15 3.68 0.04
CA LYS A 207 -25.54 3.71 0.53
C LYS A 207 -25.75 2.64 1.62
N ASP A 208 -26.59 1.67 1.35
CA ASP A 208 -26.99 0.58 2.22
C ASP A 208 -26.08 -0.66 2.09
N LYS A 209 -25.33 -0.80 1.00
CA LYS A 209 -24.46 -1.97 0.74
C LYS A 209 -23.07 -1.81 1.35
N PHE A 210 -22.60 -2.88 1.98
CA PHE A 210 -21.24 -3.02 2.51
C PHE A 210 -20.41 -3.87 1.56
N PHE A 211 -19.15 -3.50 1.37
CA PHE A 211 -18.20 -4.23 0.56
C PHE A 211 -16.98 -4.55 1.44
N PRO A 212 -16.78 -5.82 1.82
CA PRO A 212 -15.64 -6.27 2.61
C PRO A 212 -14.39 -6.35 1.72
N PHE A 213 -13.99 -5.21 1.16
CA PHE A 213 -12.95 -5.09 0.14
C PHE A 213 -11.64 -5.78 0.53
N HIS A 214 -11.24 -5.71 1.80
CA HIS A 214 -10.05 -6.42 2.26
C HIS A 214 -10.16 -7.94 2.07
N SER A 215 -11.33 -8.52 2.35
CA SER A 215 -11.58 -9.96 2.28
C SER A 215 -11.73 -10.42 0.84
N ASP A 216 -12.52 -9.67 0.04
CA ASP A 216 -12.73 -9.98 -1.37
C ASP A 216 -11.40 -9.92 -2.16
N LEU A 217 -10.58 -8.89 -1.90
CA LEU A 217 -9.26 -8.78 -2.51
C LEU A 217 -8.33 -9.90 -2.05
N ALA A 218 -8.27 -10.22 -0.75
CA ALA A 218 -7.44 -11.32 -0.25
C ALA A 218 -7.81 -12.66 -0.91
N GLN A 219 -9.11 -12.93 -1.08
CA GLN A 219 -9.61 -14.12 -1.76
C GLN A 219 -9.22 -14.12 -3.24
N LYS A 220 -9.42 -13.01 -3.95
CA LYS A 220 -9.03 -12.84 -5.36
C LYS A 220 -7.54 -13.14 -5.58
N LEU A 221 -6.68 -12.53 -4.76
CA LEU A 221 -5.23 -12.67 -4.88
C LEU A 221 -4.74 -14.08 -4.52
N SER A 222 -5.42 -14.75 -3.59
CA SER A 222 -5.03 -16.10 -3.19
C SER A 222 -5.50 -17.18 -4.16
N SER A 223 -6.76 -17.10 -4.59
CA SER A 223 -7.38 -18.14 -5.42
C SER A 223 -7.09 -18.03 -6.92
N GLU A 224 -6.90 -16.80 -7.44
CA GLU A 224 -6.74 -16.58 -8.89
C GLU A 224 -5.33 -16.13 -9.28
N VAL A 225 -4.59 -15.44 -8.40
CA VAL A 225 -3.23 -14.95 -8.71
C VAL A 225 -2.15 -15.91 -8.21
N GLY A 226 -2.40 -16.63 -7.12
CA GLY A 226 -1.48 -17.64 -6.57
C GLY A 226 -0.65 -17.17 -5.37
N PHE A 227 -1.00 -16.04 -4.76
CA PHE A 227 -0.45 -15.67 -3.45
C PHE A 227 -0.96 -16.63 -2.36
N ILE A 228 -0.17 -16.78 -1.30
CA ILE A 228 -0.63 -17.33 -0.03
C ILE A 228 -1.07 -16.15 0.83
N PHE A 229 -2.31 -16.16 1.32
CA PHE A 229 -2.72 -15.25 2.38
C PHE A 229 -2.11 -15.71 3.71
N ASP A 230 -1.07 -15.00 4.14
CA ASP A 230 -0.22 -15.39 5.28
C ASP A 230 -0.84 -14.89 6.60
N ASP A 231 -1.19 -13.60 6.66
CA ASP A 231 -1.84 -12.99 7.83
C ASP A 231 -2.45 -11.60 7.49
N MET A 232 -2.97 -10.89 8.49
CA MET A 232 -3.39 -9.50 8.39
C MET A 232 -3.08 -8.69 9.65
N ILE A 233 -2.88 -7.38 9.47
CA ILE A 233 -2.79 -6.40 10.56
C ILE A 233 -3.93 -5.40 10.43
N ILE A 234 -4.50 -4.99 11.57
CA ILE A 234 -5.43 -3.87 11.67
C ILE A 234 -4.62 -2.62 12.06
N TRP A 235 -4.51 -1.66 11.15
CA TRP A 235 -3.92 -0.37 11.44
C TRP A 235 -4.97 0.58 11.99
N ASP A 236 -4.90 0.87 13.29
CA ASP A 236 -5.83 1.73 14.00
C ASP A 236 -5.50 3.21 13.76
N ARG A 237 -6.41 3.88 13.05
CA ARG A 237 -6.32 5.27 12.64
C ARG A 237 -7.26 6.18 13.42
N ARG A 238 -7.87 5.73 14.53
CA ARG A 238 -8.83 6.54 15.33
C ARG A 238 -8.29 7.92 15.71
N HIS A 239 -6.99 8.02 15.97
CA HIS A 239 -6.30 9.26 16.31
C HIS A 239 -6.26 10.28 15.16
N GLU A 240 -6.42 9.87 13.88
CA GLU A 240 -6.54 10.78 12.74
C GLU A 240 -7.95 11.36 12.59
N TYR A 241 -8.94 10.78 13.29
CA TYR A 241 -10.34 11.18 13.22
C TYR A 241 -10.72 11.97 14.48
N ASN A 242 -10.55 13.30 14.41
CA ASN A 242 -10.90 14.19 15.53
C ASN A 242 -12.41 14.29 15.79
N ASN A 243 -13.27 13.92 14.82
CA ASN A 243 -14.73 14.04 14.91
C ASN A 243 -15.43 12.82 14.28
N MET A 244 -15.46 11.71 15.00
CA MET A 244 -16.35 10.58 14.66
C MET A 244 -17.80 11.07 14.60
N ARG A 245 -18.58 10.61 13.63
CA ARG A 245 -19.93 11.13 13.40
C ARG A 245 -21.01 10.11 13.78
N PRO A 246 -22.19 10.55 14.23
CA PRO A 246 -23.32 9.65 14.45
C PRO A 246 -23.92 9.23 13.09
N LEU A 247 -23.25 8.33 12.39
CA LEU A 247 -23.61 7.92 11.03
C LEU A 247 -24.97 7.20 11.03
N GLY A 248 -25.89 7.72 10.21
CA GLY A 248 -27.25 7.21 10.05
C GLY A 248 -28.22 7.55 11.20
N TYR A 249 -27.79 8.31 12.20
CA TYR A 249 -28.66 8.74 13.29
C TYR A 249 -29.83 9.63 12.80
N PRO A 250 -31.03 9.50 13.39
CA PRO A 250 -31.44 8.49 14.37
C PRO A 250 -31.96 7.18 13.74
N HIS A 251 -31.99 7.08 12.41
CA HIS A 251 -32.78 6.07 11.70
C HIS A 251 -32.06 4.73 11.48
N VAL A 252 -30.73 4.72 11.36
CA VAL A 252 -29.92 3.52 11.10
C VAL A 252 -28.59 3.60 11.82
N PHE A 253 -28.26 2.61 12.65
CA PHE A 253 -26.94 2.54 13.29
C PHE A 253 -25.87 2.16 12.26
N ARG A 254 -24.90 3.05 12.01
CA ARG A 254 -23.77 2.78 11.12
C ARG A 254 -22.44 2.93 11.84
N ILE A 255 -21.54 1.98 11.57
CA ILE A 255 -20.20 1.93 12.15
C ILE A 255 -19.30 2.96 11.47
N ASN A 256 -18.61 3.77 12.28
CA ASN A 256 -17.52 4.60 11.79
C ASN A 256 -16.30 3.74 11.51
N LYS A 257 -15.80 3.79 10.28
CA LYS A 257 -14.56 3.12 9.90
C LYS A 257 -13.40 4.00 10.33
N ALA A 258 -12.55 3.46 11.20
CA ALA A 258 -11.42 4.19 11.78
C ALA A 258 -10.13 3.37 11.74
N HIS A 259 -10.07 2.36 10.88
CA HIS A 259 -8.90 1.53 10.66
C HIS A 259 -8.78 1.16 9.20
N GLU A 260 -7.59 0.71 8.82
CA GLU A 260 -7.31 0.04 7.56
C GLU A 260 -6.77 -1.36 7.84
N PHE A 261 -6.95 -2.25 6.88
CA PHE A 261 -6.39 -3.59 6.88
C PHE A 261 -5.09 -3.57 6.08
N ILE A 262 -4.08 -4.25 6.61
CA ILE A 262 -2.86 -4.56 5.90
C ILE A 262 -2.89 -6.05 5.64
N LEU A 263 -3.18 -6.42 4.40
CA LEU A 263 -3.12 -7.80 3.94
C LEU A 263 -1.66 -8.21 3.82
N ILE A 264 -1.28 -9.35 4.40
CA ILE A 264 0.07 -9.91 4.26
C ILE A 264 -0.04 -11.12 3.35
N LEU A 265 0.47 -10.97 2.13
CA LEU A 265 0.46 -12.00 1.10
C LEU A 265 1.89 -12.47 0.87
N LYS A 266 2.06 -13.75 0.57
CA LYS A 266 3.36 -14.35 0.31
C LYS A 266 3.36 -15.07 -1.03
N LYS A 267 4.38 -14.84 -1.84
CA LYS A 267 4.62 -15.71 -3.01
C LYS A 267 5.14 -17.05 -2.50
N PRO A 268 4.55 -18.20 -2.91
CA PRO A 268 5.07 -19.51 -2.52
C PRO A 268 6.58 -19.62 -2.73
N SER A 269 7.27 -20.29 -1.81
CA SER A 269 8.64 -20.72 -2.06
C SER A 269 8.62 -21.76 -3.18
N ALA A 270 9.59 -21.69 -4.10
CA ALA A 270 9.82 -22.75 -5.08
C ALA A 270 10.23 -24.06 -4.39
#